data_AF-A0A848L5I4-F1
#
_entry.id   AF-A0A848L5I4-F1
#
_cell.length_a   1.000
_cell.length_b   1.000
_cell.length_c   1.000
_cell.angle_alpha   90.00
_cell.angle_beta   90.00
_cell.angle_gamma   90.00
#
_symmetry.space_group_name_H-M   'P 1'
#
loop_
_entity.id
_entity.type
_entity.pdbx_description
1 polymer ?
#
loop_
_entity_poly.entity_id
_entity_poly.type
_entity_poly.pdbx_seq_one_letter_code
_entity_poly.pdbx_strand_id
1 'polypeptide(L)'
;MFDPWIITIGSGLALLGAASTLWSIARVFRWRKWKRQAVAWQAFADHNGWSFRATPGAMYGVGVLQMESPNPELPVSLFTEHRGSGNDWHVVTIMRVALGDALPPGMSVKPARLTDKVLRLVGIKDKGEEVGDAALDNMLELKNVPAEMGAVLSRPAIRKLLLTQVRTYTDFSIEAGFLTVELTDVPKTPMELDAFMYPALGLAQALRAMEDRTLPQPSAQPRLQPG
;
A
#
# COMPACT_ATOMS: atom_id res chain seq x y z
N MET A 1 3.80 -63.91 -38.22
CA MET A 1 4.13 -62.60 -38.83
C MET A 1 3.10 -61.63 -38.28
N PHE A 2 3.43 -60.92 -37.20
CA PHE A 2 2.52 -60.00 -36.49
C PHE A 2 3.04 -58.58 -36.69
N ASP A 3 2.16 -57.67 -37.10
CA ASP A 3 2.47 -56.28 -37.43
C ASP A 3 2.86 -55.47 -36.19
N PRO A 4 4.02 -54.77 -36.18
CA PRO A 4 4.51 -54.02 -35.02
C PRO A 4 3.98 -52.58 -34.91
N TRP A 5 2.94 -52.19 -35.64
CA TRP A 5 2.54 -50.77 -35.78
C TRP A 5 1.41 -50.27 -34.83
N ILE A 6 0.91 -51.07 -33.88
CA ILE A 6 -0.26 -50.68 -33.05
C ILE A 6 0.08 -50.22 -31.62
N ILE A 7 1.34 -50.16 -31.20
CA ILE A 7 1.69 -49.82 -29.79
C ILE A 7 2.08 -48.33 -29.59
N THR A 8 2.09 -47.51 -30.64
CA THR A 8 2.60 -46.12 -30.56
C THR A 8 1.50 -45.05 -30.58
N ILE A 9 0.31 -45.31 -30.01
CA ILE A 9 -0.75 -44.30 -29.83
C ILE A 9 -1.16 -44.12 -28.36
N GLY A 10 -0.77 -45.03 -27.46
CA GLY A 10 -1.17 -44.99 -26.04
C GLY A 10 -0.46 -43.95 -25.16
N SER A 11 0.75 -43.52 -25.51
CA SER A 11 1.60 -42.75 -24.59
C SER A 11 1.43 -41.23 -24.67
N GLY A 12 0.90 -40.70 -25.78
CA GLY A 12 0.66 -39.26 -25.96
C GLY A 12 -0.59 -38.74 -25.24
N LEU A 13 -1.65 -39.56 -25.17
CA LEU A 13 -2.92 -39.21 -24.52
C LEU A 13 -2.83 -39.22 -22.99
N ALA A 14 -1.99 -40.09 -22.40
CA ALA A 14 -1.81 -40.15 -20.95
C ALA A 14 -1.12 -38.91 -20.37
N LEU A 15 -0.15 -38.33 -21.10
CA LEU A 15 0.56 -37.11 -20.69
C LEU A 15 -0.31 -35.85 -20.82
N LEU A 16 -1.15 -35.77 -21.85
CA LEU A 16 -2.14 -34.70 -22.00
C LEU A 16 -3.24 -34.78 -20.91
N GLY A 17 -3.68 -35.99 -20.56
CA GLY A 17 -4.61 -36.23 -19.45
C GLY A 17 -4.04 -35.76 -18.11
N ALA A 18 -2.81 -36.16 -17.78
CA ALA A 18 -2.15 -35.79 -16.51
C ALA A 18 -1.91 -34.28 -16.38
N ALA A 19 -1.48 -33.60 -17.45
CA ALA A 19 -1.31 -32.16 -17.46
C ALA A 19 -2.64 -31.41 -17.27
N SER A 20 -3.73 -31.88 -17.89
CA SER A 20 -5.07 -31.29 -17.72
C SER A 20 -5.60 -31.42 -16.28
N THR A 21 -5.32 -32.54 -15.62
CA THR A 21 -5.74 -32.79 -14.24
C THR A 21 -4.97 -31.91 -13.26
N LEU A 22 -3.64 -31.79 -13.42
CA LEU A 22 -2.81 -30.89 -12.62
C LEU A 22 -3.23 -29.42 -12.79
N TRP A 23 -3.55 -29.02 -14.02
CA TRP A 23 -4.03 -27.67 -14.32
C TRP A 23 -5.39 -27.37 -13.66
N SER A 24 -6.31 -28.34 -13.71
CA SER A 24 -7.63 -28.24 -13.06
C SER A 24 -7.52 -28.14 -11.54
N ILE A 25 -6.63 -28.94 -10.93
CA ILE A 25 -6.36 -28.91 -9.50
C ILE A 25 -5.80 -27.53 -9.09
N ALA A 26 -4.80 -27.02 -9.81
CA ALA A 26 -4.22 -25.71 -9.54
C ALA A 26 -5.24 -24.56 -9.63
N ARG A 27 -6.22 -24.67 -10.55
CA ARG A 27 -7.32 -23.70 -10.68
C ARG A 27 -8.24 -23.72 -9.46
N VAL A 28 -8.63 -24.90 -9.00
CA VAL A 28 -9.49 -25.07 -7.81
C VAL A 28 -8.82 -24.51 -6.56
N PHE A 29 -7.52 -24.79 -6.36
CA PHE A 29 -6.77 -24.26 -5.21
C PHE A 29 -6.68 -22.73 -5.25
N ARG A 30 -6.37 -22.14 -6.41
CA ARG A 30 -6.35 -20.67 -6.58
C ARG A 30 -7.70 -20.02 -6.30
N TRP A 31 -8.77 -20.59 -6.86
CA TRP A 31 -10.13 -20.10 -6.62
C TRP A 31 -10.54 -20.20 -5.14
N ARG A 32 -10.21 -21.31 -4.47
CA ARG A 32 -10.44 -21.48 -3.03
C ARG A 32 -9.61 -20.51 -2.18
N LYS A 33 -8.38 -20.20 -2.59
CA LYS A 33 -7.54 -19.19 -1.90
C LYS A 33 -8.18 -17.81 -2.04
N TRP A 34 -8.55 -17.42 -3.26
CA TRP A 34 -9.19 -16.14 -3.52
C TRP A 34 -10.52 -15.99 -2.77
N LYS A 35 -11.38 -17.02 -2.78
CA LYS A 35 -12.64 -17.00 -2.01
C LYS A 35 -12.40 -16.80 -0.51
N ARG A 36 -11.39 -17.45 0.07
CA ARG A 36 -11.04 -17.26 1.48
C ARG A 36 -10.59 -15.83 1.76
N GLN A 37 -9.78 -15.25 0.89
CA GLN A 37 -9.35 -13.85 0.99
C GLN A 37 -10.54 -12.89 0.87
N ALA A 38 -11.42 -13.09 -0.11
CA ALA A 38 -12.62 -12.28 -0.28
C ALA A 38 -13.54 -12.34 0.96
N VAL A 39 -13.71 -13.51 1.58
CA VAL A 39 -14.47 -13.65 2.83
C VAL A 39 -13.82 -12.90 3.98
N ALA A 40 -12.48 -12.97 4.12
CA ALA A 40 -11.78 -12.24 5.17
C ALA A 40 -11.88 -10.72 4.99
N TRP A 41 -11.76 -10.23 3.75
CA TRP A 41 -11.92 -8.81 3.42
C TRP A 41 -13.35 -8.33 3.63
N GLN A 42 -14.35 -9.11 3.21
CA GLN A 42 -15.76 -8.79 3.50
C GLN A 42 -16.01 -8.71 5.00
N ALA A 43 -15.56 -9.71 5.78
CA ALA A 43 -15.75 -9.73 7.22
C ALA A 43 -15.09 -8.52 7.91
N PHE A 44 -13.91 -8.13 7.44
CA PHE A 44 -13.24 -6.92 7.90
C PHE A 44 -14.04 -5.66 7.56
N ALA A 45 -14.55 -5.57 6.33
CA ALA A 45 -15.35 -4.44 5.89
C ALA A 45 -16.64 -4.32 6.72
N ASP A 46 -17.36 -5.42 6.90
CA ASP A 46 -18.61 -5.46 7.68
C ASP A 46 -18.38 -5.03 9.13
N HIS A 47 -17.30 -5.52 9.75
CA HIS A 47 -16.93 -5.15 11.12
C HIS A 47 -16.64 -3.66 11.28
N ASN A 48 -16.00 -3.04 10.28
CA ASN A 48 -15.61 -1.62 10.32
C ASN A 48 -16.64 -0.68 9.65
N GLY A 49 -17.74 -1.22 9.11
CA GLY A 49 -18.74 -0.45 8.35
C GLY A 49 -18.22 0.08 7.01
N TRP A 50 -17.23 -0.59 6.40
CA TRP A 50 -16.63 -0.18 5.13
C TRP A 50 -17.38 -0.78 3.94
N SER A 51 -17.29 -0.11 2.80
CA SER A 51 -17.76 -0.71 1.55
C SER A 51 -16.74 -1.74 1.07
N PHE A 52 -17.21 -2.83 0.47
CA PHE A 52 -16.36 -3.84 -0.13
C PHE A 52 -16.90 -4.27 -1.50
N ARG A 53 -15.97 -4.49 -2.43
CA ARG A 53 -16.23 -5.05 -3.75
C ARG A 53 -15.19 -6.10 -4.09
N ALA A 54 -15.65 -7.27 -4.49
CA ALA A 54 -14.83 -8.33 -5.05
C ALA A 54 -15.18 -8.53 -6.53
N THR A 55 -14.21 -8.31 -7.41
CA THR A 55 -14.35 -8.56 -8.84
C THR A 55 -13.53 -9.80 -9.19
N PRO A 56 -14.16 -10.94 -9.53
CA PRO A 56 -13.44 -12.12 -9.95
C PRO A 56 -12.57 -11.84 -11.18
N GLY A 57 -11.36 -12.40 -11.22
CA GLY A 57 -10.49 -12.30 -12.37
C GLY A 57 -10.96 -13.20 -13.51
N ALA A 58 -10.57 -12.86 -14.74
CA ALA A 58 -10.74 -13.74 -15.91
C ALA A 58 -9.82 -14.97 -15.82
N MET A 59 -9.87 -15.86 -16.82
CA MET A 59 -9.24 -17.19 -16.89
C MET A 59 -7.76 -17.28 -16.43
N TYR A 60 -7.02 -16.16 -16.39
CA TYR A 60 -5.61 -16.06 -15.97
C TYR A 60 -5.33 -15.08 -14.82
N GLY A 61 -6.33 -14.37 -14.29
CA GLY A 61 -6.16 -13.35 -13.26
C GLY A 61 -6.69 -13.77 -11.88
N VAL A 62 -6.01 -13.37 -10.82
CA VAL A 62 -6.61 -13.32 -9.46
C VAL A 62 -7.67 -12.20 -9.47
N GLY A 63 -8.78 -12.35 -8.75
CA GLY A 63 -9.76 -11.26 -8.67
C GLY A 63 -9.21 -10.03 -7.95
N VAL A 64 -9.80 -8.88 -8.24
CA VAL A 64 -9.53 -7.62 -7.54
C VAL A 64 -10.42 -7.54 -6.31
N LEU A 65 -9.82 -7.21 -5.17
CA LEU A 65 -10.51 -6.86 -3.94
C LEU A 65 -10.36 -5.36 -3.72
N GLN A 66 -11.43 -4.68 -3.32
CA GLN A 66 -11.44 -3.24 -3.03
C GLN A 66 -12.30 -2.97 -1.80
N MET A 67 -11.82 -2.11 -0.92
CA MET A 67 -12.54 -1.58 0.24
C MET A 67 -12.36 -0.08 0.35
N GLU A 68 -13.40 0.60 0.82
CA GLU A 68 -13.36 2.04 1.07
C GLU A 68 -14.02 2.37 2.41
N SER A 69 -13.31 3.17 3.20
CA SER A 69 -13.80 3.72 4.46
C SER A 69 -14.88 4.76 4.19
N PRO A 70 -16.00 4.75 4.93
CA PRO A 70 -17.04 5.77 4.82
C PRO A 70 -16.63 7.08 5.53
N ASN A 71 -15.54 7.08 6.30
CA ASN A 71 -15.14 8.23 7.11
C ASN A 71 -14.66 9.39 6.21
N PRO A 72 -15.41 10.51 6.14
CA PRO A 72 -15.01 11.65 5.30
C PRO A 72 -13.81 12.40 5.88
N GLU A 73 -13.56 12.27 7.19
CA GLU A 73 -12.41 12.90 7.80
C GLU A 73 -11.15 12.19 7.33
N LEU A 74 -11.06 10.86 7.44
CA LEU A 74 -9.90 10.09 7.00
C LEU A 74 -10.29 9.08 5.92
N PRO A 75 -10.45 9.52 4.65
CA PRO A 75 -10.75 8.62 3.55
C PRO A 75 -9.62 7.61 3.36
N VAL A 76 -9.98 6.33 3.39
CA VAL A 76 -9.05 5.22 3.16
C VAL A 76 -9.61 4.36 2.05
N SER A 77 -8.78 4.04 1.07
CA SER A 77 -9.06 3.02 0.06
C SER A 77 -8.01 1.92 0.17
N LEU A 78 -8.45 0.68 0.07
CA LEU A 78 -7.60 -0.50 0.12
C LEU A 78 -7.96 -1.42 -1.04
N PHE A 79 -7.00 -1.78 -1.88
CA PHE A 79 -7.27 -2.60 -3.06
C PHE A 79 -6.10 -3.49 -3.44
N THR A 80 -6.37 -4.51 -4.25
CA THR A 80 -5.33 -5.39 -4.80
C THR A 80 -5.07 -5.08 -6.27
N GLU A 81 -3.81 -5.04 -6.67
CA GLU A 81 -3.36 -4.83 -8.05
C GLU A 81 -2.51 -6.01 -8.54
N HIS A 82 -2.61 -6.32 -9.83
CA HIS A 82 -1.73 -7.27 -10.51
C HIS A 82 -0.54 -6.54 -11.11
N ARG A 83 0.67 -6.98 -10.77
CA ARG A 83 1.91 -6.40 -11.32
C ARG A 83 2.82 -7.48 -11.88
N GLY A 84 3.66 -7.08 -12.84
CA GLY A 84 4.59 -7.96 -13.55
C GLY A 84 4.07 -8.47 -14.89
N SER A 85 4.87 -9.28 -15.56
CA SER A 85 4.54 -9.88 -16.86
C SER A 85 5.14 -11.28 -16.98
N GLY A 86 4.54 -12.14 -17.81
CA GLY A 86 5.04 -13.50 -18.02
C GLY A 86 5.01 -14.35 -16.74
N ASN A 87 6.17 -14.88 -16.34
CA ASN A 87 6.32 -15.73 -15.16
C ASN A 87 6.52 -14.96 -13.84
N ASP A 88 6.81 -13.65 -13.90
CA ASP A 88 7.14 -12.83 -12.72
C ASP A 88 5.96 -11.95 -12.27
N TRP A 89 4.73 -12.45 -12.48
CA TRP A 89 3.55 -11.76 -12.00
C TRP A 89 3.35 -11.98 -10.49
N HIS A 90 2.86 -10.94 -9.81
CA HIS A 90 2.51 -11.00 -8.40
C HIS A 90 1.32 -10.07 -8.11
N VAL A 91 0.70 -10.27 -6.95
CA VAL A 91 -0.40 -9.42 -6.47
C VAL A 91 0.12 -8.52 -5.36
N VAL A 92 -0.18 -7.24 -5.46
CA VAL A 92 0.16 -6.24 -4.46
C VAL A 92 -1.12 -5.78 -3.78
N THR A 93 -1.09 -5.67 -2.46
CA THR A 93 -2.13 -4.97 -1.69
C THR A 93 -1.69 -3.53 -1.46
N ILE A 94 -2.52 -2.59 -1.85
CA ILE A 94 -2.25 -1.15 -1.85
C ILE A 94 -3.27 -0.47 -0.95
N MET A 95 -2.78 0.27 0.04
CA MET A 95 -3.60 1.16 0.83
C MET A 95 -3.26 2.61 0.48
N ARG A 96 -4.29 3.43 0.28
CA ARG A 96 -4.17 4.88 0.14
C ARG A 96 -5.00 5.56 1.20
N VAL A 97 -4.40 6.52 1.89
CA VAL A 97 -5.06 7.39 2.85
C VAL A 97 -4.97 8.82 2.35
N ALA A 98 -6.11 9.47 2.20
CA ALA A 98 -6.14 10.89 1.89
C ALA A 98 -5.66 11.69 3.12
N LEU A 99 -4.70 12.59 2.89
CA LEU A 99 -4.14 13.46 3.91
C LEU A 99 -4.77 14.86 3.90
N GLY A 100 -5.56 15.19 2.86
CA GLY A 100 -6.16 16.51 2.70
C GLY A 100 -5.09 17.58 2.50
N ASP A 101 -5.27 18.72 3.15
CA ASP A 101 -4.36 19.87 3.09
C ASP A 101 -3.24 19.81 4.15
N ALA A 102 -3.11 18.69 4.86
CA ALA A 102 -2.06 18.48 5.87
C ALA A 102 -0.64 18.55 5.31
N LEU A 103 -0.47 18.53 3.98
CA LEU A 103 0.83 18.58 3.32
C LEU A 103 0.89 19.69 2.27
N PRO A 104 2.04 20.39 2.17
CA PRO A 104 2.28 21.36 1.11
C PRO A 104 2.13 20.73 -0.29
N PRO A 105 1.57 21.48 -1.27
CA PRO A 105 1.42 20.99 -2.63
C PRO A 105 2.80 20.72 -3.25
N GLY A 106 2.91 19.59 -3.96
CA GLY A 106 4.15 19.19 -4.63
C GLY A 106 5.21 18.59 -3.71
N MET A 107 4.96 18.49 -2.41
CA MET A 107 5.81 17.77 -1.47
C MET A 107 5.77 16.27 -1.76
N SER A 108 6.93 15.61 -1.69
CA SER A 108 7.00 14.14 -1.73
C SER A 108 7.95 13.56 -0.70
N VAL A 109 7.55 12.44 -0.11
CA VAL A 109 8.39 11.59 0.76
C VAL A 109 8.35 10.18 0.22
N LYS A 110 9.50 9.60 -0.10
CA LYS A 110 9.63 8.22 -0.60
C LYS A 110 10.81 7.52 0.07
N PRO A 111 10.86 6.18 0.12
CA PRO A 111 12.06 5.44 0.49
C PRO A 111 13.21 5.82 -0.44
N ALA A 112 14.38 6.11 0.13
CA ALA A 112 15.57 6.38 -0.67
C ALA A 112 15.98 5.12 -1.45
N ARG A 113 16.12 5.22 -2.78
CA ARG A 113 16.61 4.09 -3.58
C ARG A 113 18.11 3.91 -3.38
N LEU A 114 18.58 2.68 -3.54
CA LEU A 114 20.01 2.35 -3.44
C LEU A 114 20.87 3.18 -4.40
N THR A 115 20.36 3.49 -5.58
CA THR A 115 21.01 4.37 -6.58
C THR A 115 21.21 5.78 -6.06
N ASP A 116 20.23 6.30 -5.34
CA ASP A 116 20.21 7.69 -4.86
C ASP A 116 21.17 7.84 -3.68
N LYS A 117 21.32 6.79 -2.87
CA LYS A 117 22.36 6.71 -1.83
C LYS A 117 23.78 6.76 -2.41
N VAL A 118 24.01 6.12 -3.55
CA VAL A 118 25.31 6.15 -4.23
C VAL A 118 25.59 7.54 -4.79
N LEU A 119 24.59 8.22 -5.39
CA LEU A 119 24.75 9.58 -5.90
C LEU A 119 25.08 10.59 -4.78
N ARG A 120 24.43 10.45 -3.61
CA ARG A 120 24.72 11.27 -2.41
C ARG A 120 26.16 11.08 -1.89
N LEU A 121 26.73 9.87 -2.02
CA LEU A 121 28.12 9.59 -1.66
C LEU A 121 29.14 10.24 -2.62
N VAL A 122 28.74 10.55 -3.86
CA VAL A 122 29.58 11.20 -4.88
C VAL A 122 29.44 12.73 -4.85
N GLY A 123 28.66 13.29 -3.90
CA GLY A 123 28.57 14.73 -3.67
C GLY A 123 27.65 15.49 -4.63
N ILE A 124 26.88 14.79 -5.47
CA ILE A 124 25.82 15.39 -6.28
C ILE A 124 24.59 15.49 -5.36
N LYS A 125 24.36 16.67 -4.76
CA LYS A 125 23.24 16.93 -3.86
C LYS A 125 22.43 18.13 -4.34
N ASP A 126 21.11 17.96 -4.37
CA ASP A 126 20.17 19.06 -4.57
C ASP A 126 19.86 19.74 -3.23
N LYS A 127 19.97 21.07 -3.19
CA LYS A 127 19.96 21.91 -1.97
C LYS A 127 18.59 22.05 -1.26
N GLY A 128 17.63 21.17 -1.53
CA GLY A 128 16.26 21.24 -0.97
C GLY A 128 15.70 19.90 -0.49
N GLU A 129 16.54 18.87 -0.34
CA GLU A 129 16.12 17.49 -0.06
C GLU A 129 16.42 17.00 1.37
N GLU A 130 16.91 17.86 2.26
CA GLU A 130 17.33 17.46 3.61
C GLU A 130 16.48 18.13 4.68
N VAL A 131 16.14 17.38 5.73
CA VAL A 131 15.40 17.90 6.90
C VAL A 131 16.27 18.02 8.15
N GLY A 132 17.57 17.77 8.00
CA GLY A 132 18.56 17.90 9.07
C GLY A 132 18.52 16.76 10.08
N ASP A 133 17.89 15.64 9.72
CA ASP A 133 17.85 14.42 10.52
C ASP A 133 18.53 13.29 9.74
N ALA A 134 19.73 12.89 10.18
CA ALA A 134 20.55 11.93 9.46
C ALA A 134 19.87 10.56 9.25
N ALA A 135 18.92 10.17 10.11
CA ALA A 135 18.19 8.92 9.93
C ALA A 135 17.14 9.06 8.83
N LEU A 136 16.40 10.17 8.79
CA LEU A 136 15.45 10.46 7.71
C LEU A 136 16.17 10.70 6.39
N ASP A 137 17.20 11.54 6.39
CA ASP A 137 17.96 11.91 5.18
C ASP A 137 18.71 10.71 4.55
N ASN A 138 18.93 9.62 5.30
CA ASN A 138 19.49 8.38 4.75
C ASN A 138 18.41 7.42 4.24
N MET A 139 17.25 7.37 4.92
CA MET A 139 16.21 6.40 4.63
C MET A 139 15.16 6.91 3.64
N LEU A 140 15.06 8.22 3.45
CA LEU A 140 14.03 8.87 2.66
C LEU A 140 14.63 9.78 1.58
N GLU A 141 13.93 9.82 0.46
CA GLU A 141 14.02 10.84 -0.56
C GLU A 141 12.90 11.87 -0.28
N LEU A 142 13.31 13.12 -0.08
CA LEU A 142 12.42 14.22 0.28
C LEU A 142 12.50 15.26 -0.84
N LYS A 143 11.36 15.66 -1.41
CA LYS A 143 11.32 16.70 -2.44
C LYS A 143 10.32 17.77 -2.06
N ASN A 144 10.70 19.02 -2.35
CA ASN A 144 9.89 20.22 -2.09
C ASN A 144 9.34 20.25 -0.65
N VAL A 145 10.17 19.91 0.35
CA VAL A 145 9.79 19.96 1.76
C VAL A 145 10.15 21.35 2.32
N PRO A 146 9.17 22.21 2.64
CA PRO A 146 9.46 23.49 3.28
C PRO A 146 10.12 23.30 4.64
N ALA A 147 10.94 24.27 5.09
CA ALA A 147 11.70 24.14 6.34
C ALA A 147 10.82 23.86 7.57
N GLU A 148 9.63 24.48 7.64
CA GLU A 148 8.62 24.25 8.69
C GLU A 148 8.14 22.79 8.71
N MET A 149 7.94 22.21 7.53
CA MET A 149 7.54 20.81 7.39
C MET A 149 8.70 19.88 7.69
N GLY A 150 9.93 20.24 7.30
CA GLY A 150 11.13 19.50 7.69
C GLY A 150 11.27 19.39 9.20
N ALA A 151 11.07 20.49 9.94
CA ALA A 151 11.07 20.48 11.39
C ALA A 151 9.97 19.59 11.98
N VAL A 152 8.81 19.51 11.33
CA VAL A 152 7.71 18.62 11.70
C VAL A 152 8.07 17.15 11.49
N LEU A 153 8.59 16.78 10.32
CA LEU A 153 8.99 15.40 10.00
C LEU A 153 10.09 14.90 10.94
N SER A 154 11.02 15.78 11.31
CA SER A 154 12.13 15.48 12.23
C SER A 154 11.70 15.34 13.70
N ARG A 155 10.43 15.64 14.06
CA ARG A 155 9.94 15.40 15.43
C ARG A 155 10.04 13.91 15.77
N PRO A 156 10.51 13.54 16.98
CA PRO A 156 10.76 12.13 17.33
C PRO A 156 9.57 11.19 17.09
N ALA A 157 8.34 11.65 17.35
CA ALA A 157 7.13 10.87 17.14
C ALA A 157 6.86 10.59 15.65
N ILE A 158 6.94 11.62 14.79
CA ILE A 158 6.70 11.51 13.35
C ILE A 158 7.84 10.74 12.68
N ARG A 159 9.09 11.06 13.02
CA ARG A 159 10.28 10.34 12.57
C ARG A 159 10.16 8.84 12.81
N LYS A 160 9.76 8.44 14.02
CA LYS A 160 9.57 7.02 14.35
C LYS A 160 8.53 6.37 13.43
N LEU A 161 7.38 7.03 13.24
CA LEU A 161 6.30 6.50 12.39
C LEU A 161 6.71 6.40 10.92
N LEU A 162 7.44 7.38 10.38
CA LEU A 162 8.00 7.36 9.02
C LEU A 162 8.97 6.18 8.84
N LEU A 163 9.93 6.04 9.77
CA LEU A 163 10.89 4.94 9.72
C LEU A 163 10.23 3.57 9.89
N THR A 164 9.11 3.49 10.62
CA THR A 164 8.30 2.27 10.68
C THR A 164 7.74 1.92 9.29
N GLN A 165 7.22 2.89 8.52
CA GLN A 165 6.69 2.59 7.18
C GLN A 165 7.75 1.93 6.29
N VAL A 166 8.95 2.52 6.25
CA VAL A 166 10.07 2.03 5.41
C VAL A 166 10.49 0.61 5.77
N ARG A 167 10.28 0.18 7.02
CA ARG A 167 10.63 -1.17 7.50
C ARG A 167 9.51 -2.19 7.30
N THR A 168 8.26 -1.72 7.25
CA THR A 168 7.08 -2.60 7.23
C THR A 168 6.61 -2.90 5.82
N TYR A 169 6.65 -1.91 4.92
CA TYR A 169 6.06 -2.02 3.59
C TYR A 169 7.09 -2.34 2.53
N THR A 170 6.64 -2.97 1.44
CA THR A 170 7.47 -3.18 0.26
C THR A 170 7.75 -1.86 -0.44
N ASP A 171 6.73 -0.99 -0.49
CA ASP A 171 6.85 0.38 -0.95
C ASP A 171 5.99 1.32 -0.11
N PHE A 172 6.37 2.59 -0.07
CA PHE A 172 5.73 3.66 0.68
C PHE A 172 5.89 4.97 -0.08
N SER A 173 4.86 5.79 -0.13
CA SER A 173 5.00 7.16 -0.61
C SER A 173 4.03 8.09 0.08
N ILE A 174 4.46 9.33 0.26
CA ILE A 174 3.59 10.46 0.56
C ILE A 174 3.73 11.42 -0.60
N GLU A 175 2.69 11.55 -1.41
CA GLU A 175 2.71 12.43 -2.59
C GLU A 175 1.28 12.80 -2.99
N ALA A 176 1.13 13.99 -3.59
CA ALA A 176 -0.16 14.47 -4.12
C ALA A 176 -1.32 14.39 -3.12
N GLY A 177 -1.07 14.63 -1.82
CA GLY A 177 -2.08 14.58 -0.77
C GLY A 177 -2.47 13.17 -0.31
N PHE A 178 -1.72 12.14 -0.70
CA PHE A 178 -1.97 10.76 -0.29
C PHE A 178 -0.77 10.15 0.41
N LEU A 179 -1.04 9.37 1.46
CA LEU A 179 -0.15 8.33 1.96
C LEU A 179 -0.51 7.03 1.25
N THR A 180 0.43 6.47 0.48
CA THR A 180 0.31 5.17 -0.18
C THR A 180 1.29 4.18 0.45
N VAL A 181 0.83 2.97 0.75
CA VAL A 181 1.68 1.86 1.20
C VAL A 181 1.34 0.58 0.47
N GLU A 182 2.35 -0.25 0.24
CA GLU A 182 2.24 -1.46 -0.56
C GLU A 182 2.79 -2.71 0.15
N LEU A 183 2.10 -3.84 -0.05
CA LEU A 183 2.50 -5.16 0.42
C LEU A 183 2.45 -6.16 -0.73
N THR A 184 3.56 -6.87 -0.99
CA THR A 184 3.64 -7.97 -1.97
C THR A 184 3.05 -9.28 -1.44
N ASP A 185 1.78 -9.24 -1.03
CA ASP A 185 0.88 -10.39 -0.82
C ASP A 185 -0.55 -9.83 -0.65
N VAL A 186 -1.53 -10.72 -0.50
CA VAL A 186 -2.91 -10.38 -0.14
C VAL A 186 -3.23 -10.89 1.26
N PRO A 187 -3.50 -10.01 2.25
CA PRO A 187 -3.92 -10.38 3.59
C PRO A 187 -5.07 -11.39 3.57
N LYS A 188 -4.93 -12.44 4.38
CA LYS A 188 -5.78 -13.64 4.38
C LYS A 188 -6.76 -13.68 5.53
N THR A 189 -6.58 -12.80 6.51
CA THR A 189 -7.41 -12.72 7.72
C THR A 189 -7.71 -11.25 8.06
N PRO A 190 -8.78 -10.96 8.80
CA PRO A 190 -9.04 -9.62 9.32
C PRO A 190 -7.88 -9.07 10.16
N MET A 191 -7.25 -9.92 10.97
CA MET A 191 -6.08 -9.54 11.78
C MET A 191 -4.86 -9.14 10.92
N GLU A 192 -4.63 -9.83 9.79
CA GLU A 192 -3.58 -9.43 8.85
C GLU A 192 -3.89 -8.10 8.16
N LEU A 193 -5.17 -7.81 7.88
CA LEU A 193 -5.61 -6.52 7.36
C LEU A 193 -5.35 -5.39 8.37
N ASP A 194 -5.78 -5.59 9.63
CA ASP A 194 -5.52 -4.64 10.72
C ASP A 194 -4.02 -4.37 10.88
N ALA A 195 -3.21 -5.43 10.96
CA ALA A 195 -1.76 -5.32 11.13
C ALA A 195 -1.09 -4.59 9.96
N PHE A 196 -1.56 -4.82 8.73
CA PHE A 196 -1.08 -4.13 7.54
C PHE A 196 -1.44 -2.63 7.57
N MET A 197 -2.66 -2.27 7.97
CA MET A 197 -3.15 -0.90 7.90
C MET A 197 -2.67 -0.02 9.05
N TYR A 198 -2.50 -0.60 10.24
CA TYR A 198 -2.27 0.13 11.48
C TYR A 198 -1.10 1.13 11.44
N PRO A 199 0.10 0.78 10.93
CA PRO A 199 1.21 1.73 10.87
C PRO A 199 0.93 2.95 9.98
N ALA A 200 0.28 2.74 8.83
CA ALA A 200 -0.06 3.80 7.90
C ALA A 200 -1.15 4.73 8.45
N LEU A 201 -2.20 4.17 9.07
CA LEU A 201 -3.24 4.97 9.74
C LEU A 201 -2.67 5.83 10.86
N GLY A 202 -1.78 5.26 11.68
CA GLY A 202 -1.13 6.00 12.77
C GLY A 202 -0.30 7.17 12.27
N LEU A 203 0.43 7.01 11.15
CA LEU A 203 1.15 8.11 10.53
C LEU A 203 0.20 9.17 9.94
N ALA A 204 -0.83 8.76 9.20
CA ALA A 204 -1.79 9.69 8.59
C ALA A 204 -2.51 10.54 9.65
N GLN A 205 -2.98 9.92 10.74
CA GLN A 205 -3.60 10.63 11.85
C GLN A 205 -2.63 11.61 12.52
N ALA A 206 -1.38 11.19 12.73
CA ALA A 206 -0.37 12.07 13.33
C ALA A 206 -0.06 13.28 12.43
N LEU A 207 0.01 13.09 11.11
CA LEU A 207 0.20 14.18 10.14
C LEU A 207 -0.96 15.17 10.16
N ARG A 208 -2.21 14.68 10.14
CA ARG A 208 -3.40 15.54 10.14
C ARG A 208 -3.63 16.27 11.45
N ALA A 209 -3.35 15.63 12.60
CA ALA A 209 -3.45 16.29 13.89
C ALA A 209 -2.48 17.47 14.07
N MET A 210 -1.51 17.64 13.18
CA MET A 210 -0.61 18.80 13.16
C MET A 210 -1.18 19.97 12.35
N GLU A 211 -2.01 19.70 11.35
CA GLU A 211 -2.76 20.72 10.60
C GLU A 211 -3.67 21.51 11.55
N ASP A 212 -4.46 20.79 12.37
CA ASP A 212 -5.39 21.39 13.33
C ASP A 212 -4.73 22.29 14.38
N ARG A 213 -3.42 22.08 14.64
CA ARG A 213 -2.65 22.86 15.62
C ARG A 213 -1.98 24.09 15.02
N THR A 214 -1.94 24.19 13.70
CA THR A 214 -1.24 25.27 12.99
C THR A 214 -2.20 26.40 12.57
N LEU A 215 -3.51 26.15 12.57
CA LEU A 215 -4.51 27.20 12.39
C LEU A 215 -4.59 28.09 13.65
N PRO A 216 -4.48 29.43 13.53
CA PRO A 216 -4.71 30.32 14.66
C PRO A 216 -6.14 30.11 15.17
N GLN A 217 -6.30 29.85 16.47
CA GLN A 217 -7.62 29.92 17.10
C GLN A 217 -8.25 31.26 16.73
N PRO A 218 -9.47 31.29 16.16
CA PRO A 218 -10.19 32.54 15.99
C PRO A 218 -10.30 33.15 17.39
N SER A 219 -9.62 34.28 17.57
CA SER A 219 -9.58 35.01 18.82
C SER A 219 -11.03 35.14 19.29
N ALA A 220 -11.32 34.61 20.49
CA ALA A 220 -12.61 34.81 21.12
C ALA A 220 -12.93 36.30 21.08
N GLN A 221 -13.87 36.68 20.20
CA GLN A 221 -14.32 38.05 20.10
C GLN A 221 -14.84 38.44 21.48
N PRO A 222 -14.43 39.59 22.05
CA PRO A 222 -14.97 40.05 23.31
C PRO A 222 -16.48 40.16 23.15
N ARG A 223 -17.25 39.42 23.94
CA ARG A 223 -18.69 39.65 24.06
C ARG A 223 -18.87 41.10 24.49
N LEU A 224 -19.35 41.93 23.58
CA LEU A 224 -19.89 43.25 23.92
C LEU A 224 -21.00 43.01 24.93
N GLN A 225 -20.81 43.49 26.16
CA GLN A 225 -21.89 43.56 27.13
C GLN A 225 -22.88 44.63 26.63
N PRO A 226 -24.18 44.32 26.54
CA PRO A 226 -25.18 45.35 26.32
C PRO A 226 -25.30 46.21 27.59
N GLY A 227 -25.19 47.52 27.41
CA GLY A 227 -25.49 48.53 28.44
C GLY A 227 -26.99 48.79 28.59
#